data_AF-A0A1I4V2X5-F1
#
_entry.id   AF-A0A1I4V2X5-F1
#
_cell.length_a   1.000
_cell.length_b   1.000
_cell.length_c   1.000
_cell.angle_alpha   90.00
_cell.angle_beta   90.00
_cell.angle_gamma   90.00
#
_symmetry.space_group_name_H-M   'P 1'
#
loop_
_entity.id
_entity.type
_entity.pdbx_description
1 polymer ?
#
loop_
_entity_poly.entity_id
_entity_poly.type
_entity_poly.pdbx_seq_one_letter_code
_entity_poly.pdbx_strand_id
1 'polypeptide(L)'
;MKKTTTIAALSVAALLSATPLLVSADDDYWDDDRYEHRRDGKPMNADLKQYSTEEMRIMAYGQALRRFGPGVDVSVEETKDGTYLVQLRDAEQNLIREQEFNRYGAPARDSRRD
;
A
#
# COMPACT_ATOMS: atom_id res chain seq x y z
N MET A 1 -32.63 -58.89 9.44
CA MET A 1 -32.97 -58.46 10.82
C MET A 1 -32.31 -57.12 11.09
N LYS A 2 -33.00 -56.12 11.66
CA LYS A 2 -32.36 -54.89 12.19
C LYS A 2 -32.02 -55.11 13.67
N LYS A 3 -30.78 -54.85 14.08
CA LYS A 3 -30.39 -54.57 15.48
C LYS A 3 -29.25 -53.55 15.50
N THR A 4 -29.48 -52.44 16.19
CA THR A 4 -28.57 -51.30 16.41
C THR A 4 -27.76 -51.46 17.71
N THR A 5 -26.93 -50.43 18.02
CA THR A 5 -26.36 -50.01 19.34
C THR A 5 -25.24 -50.88 19.94
N THR A 6 -24.21 -50.36 20.66
CA THR A 6 -23.92 -49.00 21.19
C THR A 6 -22.41 -48.68 21.35
N ILE A 7 -22.02 -47.44 21.03
CA ILE A 7 -20.98 -46.54 21.60
C ILE A 7 -19.78 -47.11 22.41
N ALA A 8 -18.54 -46.82 21.97
CA ALA A 8 -17.39 -46.25 22.71
C ALA A 8 -16.17 -46.15 21.76
N ALA A 9 -15.19 -45.24 21.89
CA ALA A 9 -14.83 -44.33 22.97
C ALA A 9 -14.37 -42.94 22.47
N LEU A 10 -14.28 -41.96 23.38
CA LEU A 10 -13.63 -40.67 23.11
C LEU A 10 -12.11 -40.85 22.97
N SER A 11 -11.51 -40.11 22.03
CA SER A 11 -10.14 -39.62 22.15
C SER A 11 -10.04 -38.24 21.50
N VAL A 12 -10.14 -37.20 22.33
CA VAL A 12 -9.77 -35.83 21.98
C VAL A 12 -8.28 -35.68 22.26
N ALA A 13 -7.48 -35.33 21.24
CA ALA A 13 -6.26 -34.50 21.32
C ALA A 13 -5.32 -34.79 20.14
N ALA A 14 -5.38 -33.94 19.13
CA ALA A 14 -4.19 -33.44 18.45
C ALA A 14 -4.52 -32.03 17.97
N LEU A 15 -4.44 -31.06 18.89
CA LEU A 15 -4.26 -29.68 18.48
C LEU A 15 -2.90 -29.61 17.79
N LEU A 16 -2.90 -29.77 16.47
CA LEU A 16 -1.83 -29.25 15.64
C LEU A 16 -1.84 -27.74 15.86
N SER A 17 -1.01 -27.30 16.81
CA SER A 17 -0.58 -25.93 16.94
C SER A 17 0.24 -25.58 15.70
N ALA A 18 -0.47 -25.38 14.59
CA ALA A 18 -0.08 -24.37 13.63
C ALA A 18 -0.08 -23.06 14.43
N THR A 19 1.07 -22.74 15.02
CA THR A 19 1.37 -21.36 15.31
C THR A 19 1.10 -20.62 14.01
N PRO A 20 0.22 -19.61 13.97
CA PRO A 20 0.47 -18.57 13.00
C PRO A 20 1.88 -18.10 13.33
N LEU A 21 2.82 -18.39 12.42
CA LEU A 21 4.01 -17.56 12.35
C LEU A 21 3.43 -16.19 12.08
N LEU A 22 3.36 -15.39 13.13
CA LEU A 22 3.23 -13.95 13.05
C LEU A 22 4.52 -13.48 12.39
N VAL A 23 4.57 -13.66 11.07
CA VAL A 23 5.13 -12.66 10.18
C VAL A 23 4.38 -11.40 10.59
N SER A 24 5.03 -10.64 11.49
CA SER A 24 4.91 -9.21 11.45
C SER A 24 5.27 -8.86 10.01
N ALA A 25 4.25 -8.56 9.20
CA ALA A 25 4.50 -7.92 7.92
C ALA A 25 5.39 -6.72 8.22
N ASP A 26 6.41 -6.53 7.38
CA ASP A 26 7.56 -5.71 7.71
C ASP A 26 7.18 -4.39 8.34
N ASP A 27 7.98 -4.00 9.33
CA ASP A 27 7.95 -2.70 9.97
C ASP A 27 7.73 -1.63 8.88
N ASP A 28 6.53 -1.03 8.84
CA ASP A 28 6.24 0.17 8.04
C ASP A 28 6.94 1.38 8.70
N TYR A 29 8.18 1.19 9.19
CA TYR A 29 9.14 2.25 9.40
C TYR A 29 9.42 2.84 8.02
N TRP A 30 8.76 3.97 7.81
CA TRP A 30 9.30 5.02 6.97
C TRP A 30 10.70 5.29 7.49
N ASP A 31 11.68 4.84 6.71
CA ASP A 31 13.11 5.00 6.96
C ASP A 31 13.43 6.52 6.86
N ASP A 32 13.12 7.25 7.94
CA ASP A 32 13.30 8.71 8.08
C ASP A 32 14.79 9.06 8.30
N ASP A 33 15.66 8.05 8.26
CA ASP A 33 17.09 8.10 8.48
C ASP A 33 17.90 8.11 7.17
N ARG A 34 17.58 9.07 6.30
CA ARG A 34 18.60 9.66 5.40
C ARG A 34 18.82 11.14 5.73
N TYR A 35 19.54 11.34 6.83
CA TYR A 35 20.23 12.57 7.19
C TYR A 35 21.29 12.95 6.13
N GLU A 36 20.86 13.41 4.96
CA GLU A 36 21.78 14.07 4.01
C GLU A 36 22.11 15.48 4.51
N HIS A 37 23.40 15.70 4.78
CA HIS A 37 23.95 17.01 5.13
C HIS A 37 23.79 18.02 3.98
N ARG A 38 22.67 18.75 3.94
CA ARG A 38 22.53 20.01 3.18
C ARG A 38 21.91 21.13 4.04
N ARG A 39 22.58 21.46 5.14
CA ARG A 39 22.52 22.82 5.72
C ARG A 39 23.25 23.78 4.77
N ASP A 40 22.57 24.20 3.72
CA ASP A 40 22.88 25.45 3.02
C ASP A 40 21.57 26.02 2.46
N GLY A 41 20.95 26.90 3.24
CA GLY A 41 19.65 27.52 2.96
C GLY A 41 19.72 28.59 1.87
N LYS A 42 20.15 28.21 0.66
CA LYS A 42 19.79 28.95 -0.55
C LYS A 42 18.49 28.35 -1.08
N PRO A 43 17.40 29.12 -1.26
CA PRO A 43 16.34 28.68 -2.14
C PRO A 43 16.97 28.53 -3.53
N MET A 44 17.19 27.30 -3.97
CA MET A 44 17.37 27.07 -5.39
C MET A 44 16.07 27.53 -6.04
N ASN A 45 16.14 28.59 -6.85
CA ASN A 45 15.13 28.90 -7.87
C ASN A 45 15.21 27.81 -8.97
N ALA A 46 15.13 26.55 -8.56
CA ALA A 46 14.83 25.44 -9.42
C ALA A 46 13.36 25.61 -9.77
N ASP A 47 13.10 25.96 -11.02
CA ASP A 47 11.81 25.76 -11.64
C ASP A 47 11.60 24.23 -11.71
N LEU A 48 11.19 23.66 -10.57
CA LEU A 48 11.01 22.23 -10.42
C LEU A 48 9.90 21.82 -11.37
N LYS A 49 10.26 21.03 -12.38
CA LYS A 49 9.30 20.56 -13.38
C LYS A 49 8.13 19.89 -12.65
N GLN A 50 6.96 20.51 -12.73
CA GLN A 50 5.71 19.91 -12.28
C GLN A 50 5.38 18.74 -13.21
N TYR A 51 4.99 17.61 -12.64
CA TYR A 51 4.50 16.49 -13.41
C TYR A 51 3.11 16.79 -13.95
N SER A 52 2.89 16.46 -15.22
CA SER A 52 1.55 16.34 -15.78
C SER A 52 0.83 15.11 -15.20
N THR A 53 -0.50 15.09 -15.33
CA THR A 53 -1.36 13.96 -14.91
C THR A 53 -0.90 12.62 -15.53
N GLU A 54 -0.39 12.64 -16.76
CA GLU A 54 0.10 11.44 -17.45
C GLU A 54 1.47 10.98 -16.93
N GLU A 55 2.38 11.90 -16.62
CA GLU A 55 3.65 11.56 -15.96
C GLU A 55 3.40 10.99 -14.55
N MET A 56 2.43 11.54 -13.82
CA MET A 56 1.98 11.00 -12.54
C MET A 56 1.37 9.60 -12.69
N ARG A 57 0.57 9.34 -13.73
CA ARG A 57 0.06 7.99 -14.06
C ARG A 57 1.19 7.00 -14.28
N ILE A 58 2.20 7.36 -15.09
CA ILE A 58 3.36 6.52 -15.37
C ILE A 58 4.15 6.21 -14.09
N MET A 59 4.42 7.21 -13.25
CA MET A 59 5.13 7.01 -11.98
C MET A 59 4.33 6.15 -10.99
N ALA A 60 3.03 6.44 -10.81
CA ALA A 60 2.14 5.68 -9.95
C ALA A 60 2.04 4.22 -10.39
N TYR A 61 1.92 3.97 -11.70
CA TYR A 61 1.91 2.63 -12.27
C TYR A 61 3.21 1.87 -12.04
N GLY A 62 4.38 2.51 -12.27
CA GLY A 62 5.68 1.91 -12.00
C GLY A 62 5.88 1.58 -10.51
N GLN A 63 5.40 2.44 -9.60
CA GLN A 63 5.43 2.18 -8.16
C GLN A 63 4.47 1.05 -7.75
N ALA A 64 3.28 1.00 -8.35
CA ALA A 64 2.30 -0.05 -8.11
C ALA A 64 2.82 -1.42 -8.54
N LEU A 65 3.33 -1.54 -9.77
CA LEU A 65 3.98 -2.76 -10.26
C LEU A 65 5.13 -3.22 -9.35
N ARG A 66 5.93 -2.30 -8.82
CA ARG A 66 7.04 -2.62 -7.91
C ARG A 66 6.59 -3.14 -6.54
N ARG A 67 5.46 -2.67 -6.00
CA ARG A 67 4.97 -3.05 -4.66
C ARG A 67 3.99 -4.24 -4.68
N PHE A 68 3.15 -4.34 -5.71
CA PHE A 68 2.04 -5.29 -5.76
C PHE A 68 2.16 -6.30 -6.91
N GLY A 69 3.07 -6.08 -7.88
CA GLY A 69 3.22 -6.94 -9.05
C GLY A 69 2.21 -6.65 -10.16
N PRO A 70 2.14 -7.51 -11.19
CA PRO A 70 1.19 -7.38 -12.29
C PRO A 70 -0.25 -7.69 -11.84
N GLY A 71 -1.22 -7.10 -12.52
CA GLY A 71 -2.65 -7.27 -12.21
C GLY A 71 -3.26 -6.17 -11.33
N VAL A 72 -2.46 -5.18 -10.91
CA VAL A 72 -2.97 -3.93 -10.31
C VAL A 72 -3.29 -2.91 -11.39
N ASP A 73 -4.47 -2.30 -11.27
CA ASP A 73 -4.93 -1.16 -12.05
C ASP A 73 -4.70 0.15 -11.29
N VAL A 74 -4.45 1.24 -12.03
CA VAL A 74 -4.03 2.53 -11.47
C VAL A 74 -4.77 3.67 -12.14
N SER A 75 -5.66 4.32 -11.39
CA SER A 75 -6.26 5.59 -11.78
C SER A 75 -5.55 6.76 -11.09
N VAL A 76 -5.45 7.87 -11.82
CA VAL A 76 -4.92 9.14 -11.33
C VAL A 76 -5.89 10.24 -11.76
N GLU A 77 -6.41 10.98 -10.79
CA GLU A 77 -7.32 12.10 -10.99
C GLU A 77 -6.68 13.39 -10.45
N GLU A 78 -6.82 14.50 -11.18
CA GLU A 78 -6.35 15.80 -10.72
C GLU A 78 -7.44 16.46 -9.86
N THR A 79 -7.09 16.86 -8.65
CA THR A 79 -7.99 17.51 -7.69
C THR A 79 -8.21 18.98 -8.04
N LYS A 80 -9.15 19.64 -7.37
CA LYS A 80 -9.40 21.09 -7.54
C LYS A 80 -8.22 21.95 -7.08
N ASP A 81 -7.39 21.43 -6.18
CA ASP A 81 -6.18 22.09 -5.70
C ASP A 81 -4.97 21.84 -6.64
N GLY A 82 -5.18 21.03 -7.69
CA GLY A 82 -4.16 20.56 -8.61
C GLY A 82 -3.14 19.66 -7.90
N THR A 83 -3.60 18.83 -6.96
CA THR A 83 -2.90 17.63 -6.51
C THR A 83 -3.41 16.43 -7.31
N TYR A 84 -2.83 15.26 -7.09
CA TYR A 84 -3.13 14.04 -7.84
C TYR A 84 -3.58 12.94 -6.88
N LEU A 85 -4.87 12.60 -6.93
CA LEU A 85 -5.43 11.46 -6.22
C LEU A 85 -5.11 10.18 -7.01
N VAL A 86 -4.33 9.28 -6.42
CA VAL A 86 -3.95 8.00 -7.01
C VAL A 86 -4.71 6.89 -6.30
N GLN A 87 -5.49 6.11 -7.05
CA GLN A 87 -6.12 4.89 -6.54
C GLN A 87 -5.47 3.66 -7.20
N LEU A 88 -5.19 2.65 -6.38
CA LEU A 88 -4.69 1.34 -6.80
C LEU A 88 -5.79 0.31 -6.57
N ARG A 89 -6.13 -0.45 -7.62
CA ARG A 89 -7.16 -1.49 -7.58
C ARG A 89 -6.62 -2.86 -7.97
N ASP A 90 -7.17 -3.92 -7.40
CA ASP A 90 -6.83 -5.28 -7.81
C ASP A 90 -7.56 -5.70 -9.10
N ALA A 91 -7.32 -6.93 -9.55
CA ALA A 91 -7.98 -7.50 -10.73
C ALA A 91 -9.51 -7.65 -10.59
N GLU A 92 -10.04 -7.62 -9.36
CA GLU A 92 -11.47 -7.63 -9.04
C GLU A 92 -12.03 -6.20 -8.85
N GLN A 93 -11.22 -5.17 -9.09
CA GLN A 93 -11.50 -3.73 -8.93
C GLN A 93 -11.71 -3.26 -7.48
N ASN A 94 -11.33 -4.07 -6.49
CA ASN A 94 -11.32 -3.66 -5.08
C ASN A 94 -10.24 -2.60 -4.85
N LEU A 95 -10.53 -1.59 -4.03
CA LEU A 95 -9.56 -0.54 -3.69
C LEU A 95 -8.50 -1.10 -2.71
N ILE A 96 -7.25 -1.21 -3.18
CA ILE A 96 -6.10 -1.63 -2.37
C ILE A 96 -5.54 -0.45 -1.57
N ARG A 97 -5.42 0.71 -2.23
CA ARG A 97 -4.80 1.91 -1.66
C ARG A 97 -5.31 3.15 -2.39
N GLU A 98 -5.52 4.20 -1.63
CA GLU A 98 -5.71 5.56 -2.13
C GLU A 98 -4.63 6.45 -1.51
N GLN A 99 -4.03 7.34 -2.29
CA GLN A 99 -3.08 8.32 -1.79
C GLN A 99 -3.03 9.56 -2.69
N GLU A 100 -3.00 10.74 -2.07
CA GLU A 100 -2.84 12.01 -2.75
C GLU A 100 -1.37 12.42 -2.84
N PHE A 101 -0.98 12.98 -4.00
CA PHE A 101 0.37 13.45 -4.30
C PHE A 101 0.33 14.91 -4.79
N ASN A 102 1.33 15.71 -4.44
CA ASN A 102 1.48 17.05 -5.00
C ASN A 102 2.02 17.01 -6.44
N ARG A 103 2.09 18.18 -7.10
CA ARG A 103 2.58 18.35 -8.48
C ARG A 103 4.05 17.95 -8.71
N TYR A 104 4.78 17.66 -7.63
CA TYR A 104 6.18 17.22 -7.66
C TYR A 104 6.33 15.73 -7.31
N GLY A 105 5.22 14.97 -7.26
CA GLY A 105 5.23 13.53 -7.00
C GLY A 105 5.52 13.14 -5.54
N ALA A 106 5.57 14.10 -4.62
CA ALA A 106 5.67 13.82 -3.19
C ALA A 106 4.26 13.66 -2.58
N PRO A 107 4.05 12.78 -1.58
CA PRO A 107 2.76 12.66 -0.92
C PRO A 107 2.26 14.01 -0.40
N ALA A 108 1.00 14.35 -0.71
CA ALA A 108 0.33 15.47 -0.07
C ALA A 108 0.14 15.12 1.42
N ARG A 109 0.65 15.97 2.32
CA ARG A 109 0.58 15.75 3.77
C ARG A 109 -0.83 16.03 4.30
N ASP A 110 -1.75 15.10 4.10
CA ASP A 110 -2.71 14.63 5.13
C ASP A 110 -3.64 13.55 4.55
N SER A 111 -3.39 12.28 4.88
CA SER A 111 -4.39 11.21 4.83
C SER A 111 -4.36 10.35 6.12
N ARG A 112 -3.87 10.96 7.21
CA ARG A 112 -3.89 10.47 8.59
C ARG A 112 -4.03 11.66 9.53
N ARG A 113 -5.26 12.15 9.69
CA ARG A 113 -5.61 13.01 10.81
C ARG A 113 -6.97 12.59 11.36
N ASP A 114 -6.90 12.07 12.58
CA ASP A 114 -7.94 11.44 13.42
C ASP A 114 -8.57 10.13 12.90
#